data_AF-A0A3D0M6B2-F1
#
_entry.id   AF-A0A3D0M6B2-F1
#
_cell.length_a   1.000
_cell.length_b   1.000
_cell.length_c   1.000
_cell.angle_alpha   90.00
_cell.angle_beta   90.00
_cell.angle_gamma   90.00
#
_symmetry.space_group_name_H-M   'P 1'
#
loop_
_entity.id
_entity.type
_entity.pdbx_description
1 polymer ?
#
loop_
_entity_poly.entity_id
_entity_poly.type
_entity_poly.pdbx_seq_one_letter_code
_entity_poly.pdbx_strand_id
1 'polypeptide(L)'
;MNNLFQKASSCWVKYSEYEIKKAADGTKYVKPTPNAKPSIYDPLKDAETLVLDALNVGLLLMGRKGDKSVQAAVMEFVHKYGLLGFMTALPTTPQFIEYEAVYLPKNHFIKDETMSTEDYLSFFFPFEQPDFLKSGIKSQWNVNNDRDMMALAMTFSNEPQAKNMSSQREYAENYDWLLTQFKDWAFTFMASYLYYEDFDKNDEPTRNLYRQGMAAFGGIAPTYHIALYEKPTIVWDFHSLLLAIQMMLSFVLIDEKNPLRSCRHCEKAYIAGHPNAAFCSPQCKNRYNVYKSRGKKDKND
;
A
#
# COMPACT_ATOMS: atom_id res chain seq x y z
N MET A 1 -6.57 -10.93 14.68
CA MET A 1 -5.35 -11.21 13.87
C MET A 1 -4.34 -12.19 14.49
N ASN A 2 -4.41 -12.55 15.79
CA ASN A 2 -3.35 -13.31 16.52
C ASN A 2 -2.96 -14.72 16.01
N ASN A 3 -3.54 -15.23 14.93
CA ASN A 3 -3.23 -16.59 14.44
C ASN A 3 -2.79 -16.68 12.98
N LEU A 4 -3.14 -15.74 12.09
CA LEU A 4 -2.84 -15.93 10.67
C LEU A 4 -1.40 -15.57 10.30
N PHE A 5 -0.77 -14.57 10.94
CA PHE A 5 0.59 -14.13 10.65
C PHE A 5 1.55 -14.29 11.83
N GLN A 6 1.37 -15.35 12.64
CA GLN A 6 2.31 -15.63 13.74
C GLN A 6 3.77 -15.72 13.28
N LYS A 7 3.99 -16.13 12.03
CA LYS A 7 5.27 -16.09 11.34
C LYS A 7 5.09 -15.48 9.95
N ALA A 8 5.75 -14.34 9.73
CA ALA A 8 5.80 -13.67 8.44
C ALA A 8 7.23 -13.19 8.16
N SER A 9 7.68 -13.34 6.91
CA SER A 9 8.80 -12.57 6.37
C SER A 9 8.26 -11.28 5.79
N SER A 10 8.24 -10.22 6.62
CA SER A 10 7.64 -8.93 6.29
C SER A 10 8.62 -7.76 6.33
N CYS A 11 9.90 -8.00 6.65
CA CYS A 11 10.91 -6.95 6.74
C CYS A 11 10.89 -6.04 5.50
N TRP A 12 10.81 -4.73 5.74
CA TRP A 12 10.73 -3.70 4.72
C TRP A 12 11.76 -2.61 4.97
N VAL A 13 12.18 -1.94 3.88
CA VAL A 13 13.15 -0.84 3.93
C VAL A 13 12.43 0.48 3.82
N LYS A 14 12.78 1.41 4.71
CA LYS A 14 12.45 2.82 4.56
C LYS A 14 13.70 3.68 4.70
N TYR A 15 13.68 4.84 4.06
CA TYR A 15 14.76 5.81 4.11
C TYR A 15 14.39 6.99 4.99
N SER A 16 15.40 7.64 5.58
CA SER A 16 15.21 8.83 6.43
C SER A 16 14.55 9.99 5.69
N GLU A 17 14.72 10.06 4.36
CA GLU A 17 14.22 11.15 3.54
C GLU A 17 13.85 10.68 2.12
N TYR A 18 12.78 11.24 1.58
CA TYR A 18 12.26 11.01 0.25
C TYR A 18 11.99 12.35 -0.45
N GLU A 19 12.07 12.35 -1.76
CA GLU A 19 11.75 13.49 -2.61
C GLU A 19 10.82 13.09 -3.76
N ILE A 20 10.10 14.08 -4.29
CA ILE A 20 9.40 13.94 -5.57
C ILE A 20 10.32 14.49 -6.65
N LYS A 21 10.78 13.62 -7.54
CA LYS A 21 11.64 13.96 -8.68
C LYS A 21 10.86 13.81 -9.98
N LYS A 22 11.01 14.77 -10.89
CA LYS A 22 10.45 14.68 -12.24
C LYS A 22 11.43 14.02 -13.20
N ALA A 23 10.95 13.06 -13.99
CA ALA A 23 11.65 12.52 -15.14
C ALA A 23 11.59 13.48 -16.34
N ALA A 24 12.33 13.16 -17.39
CA ALA A 24 12.47 14.00 -18.58
C ALA A 24 11.14 14.22 -19.32
N ASP A 25 10.24 13.24 -19.27
CA ASP A 25 8.88 13.27 -19.83
C ASP A 25 7.87 14.06 -18.96
N GLY A 26 8.31 14.56 -17.80
CA GLY A 26 7.47 15.27 -16.82
C GLY A 26 6.79 14.36 -15.79
N THR A 27 6.90 13.04 -15.92
CA THR A 27 6.36 12.07 -14.96
C THR A 27 7.01 12.27 -13.59
N LYS A 28 6.21 12.27 -12.54
CA LYS A 28 6.68 12.43 -11.15
C LYS A 28 6.94 11.07 -10.52
N TYR A 29 8.05 10.96 -9.82
CA TYR A 29 8.43 9.78 -9.07
C TYR A 29 8.76 10.14 -7.63
N VAL A 30 8.41 9.27 -6.69
CA VAL A 30 8.88 9.34 -5.30
C VAL A 30 10.08 8.43 -5.16
N LYS A 31 11.17 8.96 -4.60
CA LYS A 31 12.40 8.19 -4.38
C LYS A 31 13.17 8.66 -3.15
N PRO A 32 14.07 7.85 -2.58
CA PRO A 32 14.99 8.30 -1.54
C PRO A 32 15.89 9.45 -2.04
N THR A 33 16.19 10.41 -1.16
CA THR A 33 17.18 11.44 -1.46
C THR A 33 18.59 10.83 -1.51
N PRO A 34 19.56 11.44 -2.22
CA PRO A 34 20.91 10.89 -2.37
C PRO A 34 21.59 10.55 -1.04
N ASN A 35 21.36 11.35 0.01
CA ASN A 35 22.01 11.20 1.31
C ASN A 35 21.14 10.49 2.36
N ALA A 36 19.92 10.04 1.99
CA ALA A 36 19.02 9.41 2.94
C ALA A 36 19.61 8.13 3.54
N LYS A 37 19.34 7.83 4.82
CA LYS A 37 19.84 6.60 5.46
C LYS A 37 18.76 5.52 5.46
N PRO A 38 19.06 4.28 5.02
CA PRO A 38 18.10 3.20 5.07
C PRO A 38 17.93 2.69 6.50
N SER A 39 16.75 2.15 6.78
CA SER A 39 16.42 1.44 8.01
C SER A 39 15.48 0.28 7.68
N ILE A 40 15.69 -0.86 8.34
CA ILE A 40 14.86 -2.05 8.20
C ILE A 40 13.89 -2.09 9.37
N TYR A 41 12.62 -2.37 9.08
CA TYR A 41 11.60 -2.54 10.10
C TYR A 41 10.58 -3.61 9.67
N ASP A 42 9.73 -4.03 10.60
CA ASP A 42 8.63 -4.94 10.32
C ASP A 42 7.30 -4.15 10.29
N PRO A 43 6.68 -3.99 9.11
CA PRO A 43 5.43 -3.23 8.95
C PRO A 43 4.22 -3.92 9.61
N LEU A 44 4.29 -5.23 9.87
CA LEU A 44 3.17 -5.97 10.45
C LEU A 44 3.06 -5.79 11.96
N LYS A 45 4.07 -5.22 12.62
CA LYS A 45 4.01 -4.89 14.07
C LYS A 45 2.91 -3.88 14.40
N ASP A 46 2.66 -2.93 13.49
CA ASP A 46 1.65 -1.88 13.64
C ASP A 46 0.68 -1.87 12.43
N ALA A 47 0.29 -3.06 11.97
CA ALA A 47 -0.50 -3.28 10.76
C ALA A 47 -1.79 -2.43 10.70
N GLU A 48 -2.53 -2.32 11.80
CA GLU A 48 -3.76 -1.52 11.88
C GLU A 48 -3.49 -0.04 11.59
N THR A 49 -2.44 0.52 12.21
CA THR A 49 -2.07 1.93 12.01
C THR A 49 -1.61 2.15 10.57
N LEU A 50 -0.81 1.24 10.02
CA LEU A 50 -0.37 1.27 8.63
C LEU A 50 -1.56 1.31 7.65
N VAL A 51 -2.56 0.44 7.85
CA VAL A 51 -3.78 0.42 7.02
C VAL A 51 -4.58 1.71 7.17
N LEU A 52 -4.79 2.19 8.41
CA LEU A 52 -5.52 3.42 8.66
C LEU A 52 -4.85 4.65 8.03
N ASP A 53 -3.52 4.73 8.10
CA ASP A 53 -2.77 5.83 7.47
C ASP A 53 -2.93 5.79 5.95
N ALA A 54 -2.80 4.62 5.32
CA ALA A 54 -3.01 4.44 3.88
C ALA A 54 -4.44 4.82 3.45
N LEU A 55 -5.46 4.36 4.18
CA LEU A 55 -6.86 4.69 3.92
C LEU A 55 -7.12 6.19 4.05
N ASN A 56 -6.55 6.84 5.05
CA ASN A 56 -6.76 8.26 5.28
C ASN A 56 -6.08 9.14 4.22
N VAL A 57 -4.97 8.70 3.60
CA VAL A 57 -4.42 9.33 2.39
C VAL A 57 -5.42 9.21 1.23
N GLY A 58 -5.99 8.02 1.02
CA GLY A 58 -7.00 7.79 -0.03
C GLY A 58 -8.31 8.56 0.16
N LEU A 59 -8.80 8.66 1.39
CA LEU A 59 -10.00 9.45 1.71
C LEU A 59 -9.76 10.95 1.48
N LEU A 60 -8.55 11.43 1.79
CA LEU A 60 -8.16 12.82 1.51
C LEU A 60 -8.22 13.12 0.00
N LEU A 61 -7.75 12.19 -0.83
CA LEU A 61 -7.83 12.24 -2.29
C LEU A 61 -9.29 12.26 -2.79
N MET A 62 -10.15 11.43 -2.22
CA MET A 62 -11.58 11.36 -2.61
C MET A 62 -12.36 12.62 -2.21
N GLY A 63 -12.01 13.24 -1.08
CA GLY A 63 -12.66 14.45 -0.55
C GLY A 63 -12.36 15.75 -1.32
N ARG A 64 -11.69 15.68 -2.49
CA ARG A 64 -11.33 16.83 -3.35
C ARG A 64 -10.58 17.94 -2.61
N LYS A 65 -9.73 17.59 -1.64
CA LYS A 65 -8.84 18.57 -1.00
C LYS A 65 -7.75 18.99 -1.98
N GLY A 66 -7.22 20.21 -1.83
CA GLY A 66 -6.22 20.74 -2.76
C GLY A 66 -4.94 19.91 -2.84
N ASP A 67 -4.33 19.84 -4.02
CA ASP A 67 -3.17 19.00 -4.36
C ASP A 67 -2.02 19.06 -3.36
N LYS A 68 -1.73 20.24 -2.80
CA LYS A 68 -0.67 20.40 -1.79
C LYS A 68 -0.89 19.55 -0.53
N SER A 69 -2.15 19.42 -0.10
CA SER A 69 -2.49 18.63 1.09
C SER A 69 -2.35 17.13 0.84
N VAL A 70 -2.73 16.68 -0.35
CA VAL A 70 -2.57 15.29 -0.81
C VAL A 70 -1.09 14.95 -0.91
N GLN A 71 -0.30 15.80 -1.56
CA GLN A 71 1.14 15.59 -1.67
C GLN A 71 1.82 15.47 -0.31
N ALA A 72 1.47 16.36 0.64
CA ALA A 72 2.00 16.28 1.99
C ALA A 72 1.66 14.95 2.68
N ALA A 73 0.41 14.48 2.56
CA ALA A 73 -0.03 13.22 3.16
C ALA A 73 0.66 11.99 2.54
N VAL A 74 0.85 11.97 1.22
CA VAL A 74 1.61 10.90 0.53
C VAL A 74 3.06 10.89 1.00
N MET A 75 3.71 12.05 1.07
CA MET A 75 5.10 12.13 1.53
C MET A 75 5.23 11.73 3.00
N GLU A 76 4.31 12.18 3.87
CA GLU A 76 4.27 11.75 5.28
C GLU A 76 4.17 10.22 5.39
N PHE A 77 3.30 9.59 4.60
CA PHE A 77 3.19 8.14 4.53
C PHE A 77 4.51 7.48 4.12
N VAL A 78 5.11 7.93 3.01
CA VAL A 78 6.35 7.34 2.47
C VAL A 78 7.53 7.54 3.41
N HIS A 79 7.66 8.70 4.08
CA HIS A 79 8.69 8.89 5.11
C HIS A 79 8.50 7.95 6.30
N LYS A 80 7.24 7.65 6.66
CA LYS A 80 6.93 6.80 7.81
C LYS A 80 7.17 5.31 7.50
N TYR A 81 6.79 4.86 6.30
CA TYR A 81 6.69 3.43 5.96
C TYR A 81 7.57 2.99 4.79
N GLY A 82 8.09 3.91 3.99
CA GLY A 82 8.79 3.62 2.74
C GLY A 82 7.87 3.54 1.53
N LEU A 83 8.44 3.14 0.40
CA LEU A 83 7.72 2.95 -0.86
C LEU A 83 6.87 1.67 -0.82
N LEU A 84 5.86 1.57 -1.69
CA LEU A 84 4.88 0.48 -1.66
C LEU A 84 5.44 -0.86 -2.17
N GLY A 85 6.48 -0.86 -2.98
CA GLY A 85 7.01 -2.04 -3.64
C GLY A 85 6.18 -2.51 -4.84
N PHE A 86 5.71 -1.59 -5.70
CA PHE A 86 4.96 -1.95 -6.91
C PHE A 86 5.69 -2.98 -7.78
N MET A 87 7.02 -2.88 -7.89
CA MET A 87 7.80 -3.78 -8.74
C MET A 87 7.61 -5.27 -8.42
N THR A 88 7.47 -5.61 -7.14
CA THR A 88 7.21 -6.98 -6.69
C THR A 88 5.72 -7.28 -6.52
N ALA A 89 4.87 -6.26 -6.44
CA ALA A 89 3.44 -6.40 -6.21
C ALA A 89 2.60 -6.63 -7.49
N LEU A 90 3.06 -6.12 -8.63
CA LEU A 90 2.32 -6.21 -9.89
C LEU A 90 2.47 -7.55 -10.63
N PRO A 91 3.64 -8.21 -10.68
CA PRO A 91 3.80 -9.45 -11.43
C PRO A 91 3.13 -10.63 -10.74
N THR A 92 2.82 -11.68 -11.50
CA THR A 92 2.22 -12.92 -10.96
C THR A 92 3.09 -13.62 -9.91
N THR A 93 4.39 -13.32 -9.89
CA THR A 93 5.37 -13.87 -8.95
C THR A 93 6.45 -12.84 -8.63
N PRO A 94 6.91 -12.76 -7.37
CA PRO A 94 8.04 -11.91 -6.98
C PRO A 94 9.38 -12.39 -7.56
N GLN A 95 9.45 -13.62 -8.07
CA GLN A 95 10.61 -14.19 -8.79
C GLN A 95 10.59 -13.89 -10.29
N PHE A 96 9.78 -12.92 -10.78
CA PHE A 96 9.63 -12.64 -12.22
C PHE A 96 10.96 -12.46 -12.98
N ILE A 97 12.03 -12.03 -12.29
CA ILE A 97 13.37 -11.87 -12.87
C ILE A 97 13.94 -13.22 -13.37
N GLU A 98 13.57 -14.33 -12.75
CA GLU A 98 14.01 -15.69 -13.09
C GLU A 98 13.23 -16.30 -14.29
N TYR A 99 12.27 -15.58 -14.87
CA TYR A 99 11.48 -16.03 -16.02
C TYR A 99 11.98 -15.38 -17.31
N GLU A 100 11.62 -15.92 -18.48
CA GLU A 100 12.01 -15.32 -19.76
C GLU A 100 11.42 -13.90 -19.97
N ALA A 101 10.21 -13.68 -19.46
CA ALA A 101 9.50 -12.42 -19.52
C ALA A 101 8.77 -12.16 -18.20
N VAL A 102 8.42 -10.89 -17.95
CA VAL A 102 7.56 -10.53 -16.84
C VAL A 102 6.12 -10.82 -17.25
N TYR A 103 5.40 -11.58 -16.43
CA TYR A 103 3.98 -11.86 -16.62
C TYR A 103 3.16 -11.02 -15.66
N LEU A 104 2.23 -10.25 -16.21
CA LEU A 104 1.42 -9.30 -15.47
C LEU A 104 -0.04 -9.77 -15.52
N PRO A 105 -0.67 -10.07 -14.37
CA PRO A 105 -2.11 -10.25 -14.33
C PRO A 105 -2.78 -8.93 -14.69
N LYS A 106 -4.06 -9.00 -15.09
CA LYS A 106 -4.84 -7.79 -15.39
C LYS A 106 -4.80 -6.82 -14.21
N ASN A 107 -4.22 -5.67 -14.48
CA ASN A 107 -4.12 -4.55 -13.55
C ASN A 107 -4.31 -3.25 -14.33
N HIS A 108 -4.51 -2.15 -13.62
CA HIS A 108 -4.78 -0.84 -14.24
C HIS A 108 -3.54 0.06 -14.37
N PHE A 109 -2.37 -0.39 -13.92
CA PHE A 109 -1.12 0.37 -14.00
C PHE A 109 -0.40 0.09 -15.31
N ILE A 110 -0.27 -1.20 -15.66
CA ILE A 110 0.35 -1.70 -16.88
C ILE A 110 -0.66 -2.58 -17.60
N LYS A 111 -0.95 -2.22 -18.86
CA LYS A 111 -1.98 -2.90 -19.67
C LYS A 111 -1.48 -4.17 -20.35
N ASP A 112 -0.18 -4.23 -20.64
CA ASP A 112 0.44 -5.39 -21.27
C ASP A 112 0.42 -6.59 -20.31
N GLU A 113 0.05 -7.76 -20.81
CA GLU A 113 0.00 -9.01 -20.02
C GLU A 113 1.39 -9.66 -19.92
N THR A 114 2.32 -9.28 -20.80
CA THR A 114 3.70 -9.73 -20.77
C THR A 114 4.65 -8.66 -21.36
N MET A 115 5.86 -8.56 -20.82
CA MET A 115 6.90 -7.67 -21.35
C MET A 115 8.32 -8.13 -20.95
N SER A 116 9.35 -7.53 -21.57
CA SER A 116 10.74 -7.80 -21.18
C SER A 116 11.03 -7.33 -19.75
N THR A 117 12.03 -7.93 -19.11
CA THR A 117 12.41 -7.53 -17.75
C THR A 117 13.01 -6.14 -17.72
N GLU A 118 13.78 -5.78 -18.73
CA GLU A 118 14.39 -4.46 -18.90
C GLU A 118 13.31 -3.38 -19.02
N ASP A 119 12.31 -3.59 -19.88
CA ASP A 119 11.20 -2.65 -20.04
C ASP A 119 10.41 -2.51 -18.74
N TYR A 120 10.16 -3.62 -18.03
CA TYR A 120 9.47 -3.59 -16.75
C TYR A 120 10.26 -2.86 -15.66
N LEU A 121 11.57 -3.12 -15.54
CA LEU A 121 12.43 -2.43 -14.59
C LEU A 121 12.53 -0.92 -14.87
N SER A 122 12.39 -0.50 -16.13
CA SER A 122 12.43 0.93 -16.49
C SER A 122 11.34 1.78 -15.81
N PHE A 123 10.21 1.18 -15.43
CA PHE A 123 9.18 1.87 -14.64
C PHE A 123 9.65 2.26 -13.23
N PHE A 124 10.63 1.54 -12.68
CA PHE A 124 11.07 1.66 -11.30
C PHE A 124 12.48 2.22 -11.14
N PHE A 125 13.26 2.25 -12.23
CA PHE A 125 14.59 2.84 -12.30
C PHE A 125 14.67 3.94 -13.38
N PRO A 126 13.84 5.00 -13.30
CA PRO A 126 13.69 5.99 -14.37
C PRO A 126 14.85 7.00 -14.46
N PHE A 127 15.75 7.04 -13.48
CA PHE A 127 16.84 8.03 -13.40
C PHE A 127 18.23 7.44 -13.56
N GLU A 128 18.39 6.20 -13.11
CA GLU A 128 19.65 5.49 -13.11
C GLU A 128 19.30 4.02 -13.29
N GLN A 129 19.56 3.49 -14.49
CA GLN A 129 19.29 2.09 -14.73
C GLN A 129 20.32 1.25 -13.99
N PRO A 130 19.89 0.20 -13.26
CA PRO A 130 20.81 -0.73 -12.68
C PRO A 130 21.66 -1.35 -13.80
N ASP A 131 22.94 -1.59 -13.53
CA ASP A 131 23.78 -2.42 -14.38
C ASP A 131 23.28 -3.87 -14.28
N PHE A 132 22.25 -4.14 -15.06
CA PHE A 132 21.45 -5.35 -15.07
C PHE A 132 21.68 -6.08 -16.39
N LEU A 133 22.18 -7.31 -16.28
CA LEU A 133 22.43 -8.18 -17.42
C LEU A 133 21.55 -9.41 -17.28
N LYS A 134 20.64 -9.60 -18.25
CA LYS A 134 19.80 -10.78 -18.34
C LYS A 134 20.11 -11.59 -19.59
N SER A 135 20.28 -12.90 -19.41
CA SER A 135 20.48 -13.87 -20.47
C SER A 135 19.59 -15.09 -20.20
N GLY A 136 18.38 -15.07 -20.77
CA GLY A 136 17.33 -16.03 -20.45
C GLY A 136 16.92 -15.93 -18.98
N ILE A 137 17.15 -17.01 -18.22
CA ILE A 137 16.84 -17.10 -16.77
C ILE A 137 17.99 -16.56 -15.91
N LYS A 138 19.20 -16.40 -16.47
CA LYS A 138 20.34 -15.86 -15.72
C LYS A 138 20.27 -14.35 -15.66
N SER A 139 20.25 -13.79 -14.45
CA SER A 139 20.35 -12.36 -14.19
C SER A 139 21.59 -12.06 -13.35
N GLN A 140 22.24 -10.94 -13.64
CA GLN A 140 23.23 -10.32 -12.78
C GLN A 140 22.87 -8.86 -12.61
N TRP A 141 23.08 -8.36 -11.39
CA TRP A 141 22.86 -6.97 -11.05
C TRP A 141 23.99 -6.52 -10.13
N ASN A 142 24.68 -5.45 -10.53
CA ASN A 142 25.73 -4.86 -9.72
C ASN A 142 25.16 -3.85 -8.73
N VAL A 143 25.50 -4.06 -7.45
CA VAL A 143 25.21 -3.10 -6.39
C VAL A 143 26.29 -2.04 -6.40
N ASN A 144 25.88 -0.76 -6.40
CA ASN A 144 26.79 0.37 -6.36
C ASN A 144 27.79 0.23 -5.19
N ASN A 145 28.97 0.87 -5.30
CA ASN A 145 30.01 0.92 -4.23
C ASN A 145 29.55 1.67 -2.95
N ASP A 146 28.25 1.92 -2.79
CA ASP A 146 27.64 2.42 -1.56
C ASP A 146 27.56 1.30 -0.53
N ARG A 147 28.30 1.46 0.57
CA ARG A 147 28.36 0.50 1.69
C ARG A 147 26.97 0.20 2.27
N ASP A 148 26.07 1.18 2.33
CA ASP A 148 24.73 0.97 2.87
C ASP A 148 23.91 0.07 1.92
N MET A 149 24.06 0.25 0.60
CA MET A 149 23.38 -0.57 -0.42
C MET A 149 23.92 -2.00 -0.45
N MET A 150 25.23 -2.18 -0.34
CA MET A 150 25.84 -3.50 -0.20
C MET A 150 25.32 -4.24 1.04
N ALA A 151 25.20 -3.54 2.18
CA ALA A 151 24.68 -4.13 3.40
C ALA A 151 23.20 -4.56 3.27
N LEU A 152 22.36 -3.74 2.63
CA LEU A 152 20.99 -4.13 2.31
C LEU A 152 20.95 -5.34 1.38
N ALA A 153 21.80 -5.37 0.35
CA ALA A 153 21.86 -6.47 -0.59
C ALA A 153 22.24 -7.80 0.06
N MET A 154 23.21 -7.77 0.98
CA MET A 154 23.57 -8.95 1.79
C MET A 154 22.43 -9.38 2.73
N THR A 155 21.73 -8.41 3.33
CA THR A 155 20.62 -8.68 4.26
C THR A 155 19.46 -9.40 3.58
N PHE A 156 19.12 -9.01 2.36
CA PHE A 156 18.04 -9.60 1.56
C PHE A 156 18.54 -10.59 0.50
N SER A 157 19.68 -11.25 0.75
CA SER A 157 20.31 -12.17 -0.22
C SER A 157 19.53 -13.48 -0.43
N ASN A 158 18.74 -13.90 0.57
CA ASN A 158 17.88 -15.09 0.49
C ASN A 158 16.45 -14.76 0.02
N GLU A 159 16.16 -13.50 -0.28
CA GLU A 159 14.86 -13.05 -0.75
C GLU A 159 14.87 -12.92 -2.27
N PRO A 160 13.70 -12.85 -2.95
CA PRO A 160 13.65 -12.67 -4.39
C PRO A 160 14.44 -11.44 -4.82
N GLN A 161 15.22 -11.56 -5.90
CA GLN A 161 16.10 -10.49 -6.38
C GLN A 161 15.36 -9.15 -6.54
N ALA A 162 14.10 -9.17 -7.00
CA ALA A 162 13.28 -7.98 -7.13
C ALA A 162 13.00 -7.27 -5.80
N LYS A 163 12.79 -8.00 -4.69
CA LYS A 163 12.62 -7.38 -3.36
C LYS A 163 13.90 -6.67 -2.92
N ASN A 164 15.04 -7.30 -3.17
CA ASN A 164 16.35 -6.71 -2.92
C ASN A 164 16.56 -5.44 -3.75
N MET A 165 16.27 -5.49 -5.06
CA MET A 165 16.33 -4.33 -5.95
C MET A 165 15.39 -3.20 -5.52
N SER A 166 14.17 -3.51 -5.06
CA SER A 166 13.24 -2.48 -4.53
C SER A 166 13.70 -1.81 -3.23
N SER A 167 14.67 -2.42 -2.55
CA SER A 167 15.25 -1.86 -1.32
C SER A 167 16.36 -0.85 -1.59
N GLN A 168 16.82 -0.72 -2.83
CA GLN A 168 17.94 0.13 -3.22
C GLN A 168 17.52 1.60 -3.34
N ARG A 169 18.51 2.50 -3.28
CA ARG A 169 18.30 3.95 -3.27
C ARG A 169 17.79 4.47 -4.62
N GLU A 170 18.14 3.79 -5.69
CA GLU A 170 17.81 4.11 -7.07
C GLU A 170 16.35 3.76 -7.39
N TYR A 171 15.74 2.86 -6.61
CA TYR A 171 14.34 2.49 -6.74
C TYR A 171 13.41 3.70 -6.54
N ALA A 172 12.48 3.87 -7.46
CA ALA A 172 11.52 4.94 -7.46
C ALA A 172 10.12 4.43 -7.85
N GLU A 173 9.08 5.08 -7.33
CA GLU A 173 7.70 4.74 -7.68
C GLU A 173 6.98 5.91 -8.32
N ASN A 174 6.20 5.61 -9.35
CA ASN A 174 5.38 6.60 -10.03
C ASN A 174 4.39 7.23 -9.03
N TYR A 175 4.43 8.56 -8.94
CA TYR A 175 3.61 9.30 -7.99
C TYR A 175 2.12 9.14 -8.24
N ASP A 176 1.69 9.12 -9.51
CA ASP A 176 0.28 8.96 -9.86
C ASP A 176 -0.21 7.53 -9.60
N TRP A 177 0.68 6.53 -9.67
CA TRP A 177 0.37 5.16 -9.25
C TRP A 177 0.14 5.08 -7.74
N LEU A 178 0.97 5.77 -6.93
CA LEU A 178 0.73 5.89 -5.49
C LEU A 178 -0.65 6.49 -5.21
N LEU A 179 -0.99 7.62 -5.85
CA LEU A 179 -2.30 8.26 -5.68
C LEU A 179 -3.45 7.31 -6.03
N THR A 180 -3.32 6.61 -7.14
CA THR A 180 -4.30 5.64 -7.62
C THR A 180 -4.48 4.51 -6.60
N GLN A 181 -3.39 3.91 -6.11
CA GLN A 181 -3.45 2.81 -5.15
C GLN A 181 -4.07 3.23 -3.80
N PHE A 182 -3.71 4.40 -3.26
CA PHE A 182 -4.33 4.91 -2.04
C PHE A 182 -5.84 5.14 -2.22
N LYS A 183 -6.23 5.70 -3.38
CA LYS A 183 -7.62 5.92 -3.72
C LYS A 183 -8.40 4.61 -3.85
N ASP A 184 -7.80 3.57 -4.42
CA ASP A 184 -8.42 2.25 -4.56
C ASP A 184 -8.69 1.58 -3.22
N TRP A 185 -7.75 1.65 -2.29
CA TRP A 185 -7.98 1.17 -0.92
C TRP A 185 -9.10 1.93 -0.21
N ALA A 186 -9.10 3.27 -0.31
CA ALA A 186 -10.17 4.08 0.27
C ALA A 186 -11.52 3.83 -0.40
N PHE A 187 -11.56 3.64 -1.72
CA PHE A 187 -12.77 3.30 -2.46
C PHE A 187 -13.32 1.96 -1.99
N THR A 188 -12.47 0.94 -1.86
CA THR A 188 -12.85 -0.38 -1.34
C THR A 188 -13.46 -0.27 0.05
N PHE A 189 -12.79 0.45 0.96
CA PHE A 189 -13.32 0.71 2.29
C PHE A 189 -14.68 1.42 2.26
N MET A 190 -14.79 2.53 1.52
CA MET A 190 -16.03 3.30 1.47
C MET A 190 -17.18 2.53 0.82
N ALA A 191 -16.89 1.72 -0.20
CA ALA A 191 -17.88 0.86 -0.84
C ALA A 191 -18.45 -0.16 0.16
N SER A 192 -17.58 -0.83 0.93
CA SER A 192 -17.99 -1.74 2.00
C SER A 192 -18.80 -1.01 3.08
N TYR A 193 -18.27 0.12 3.57
CA TYR A 193 -18.90 0.90 4.64
C TYR A 193 -20.32 1.37 4.26
N LEU A 194 -20.47 1.97 3.08
CA LEU A 194 -21.76 2.51 2.61
C LEU A 194 -22.76 1.39 2.28
N TYR A 195 -22.30 0.25 1.77
CA TYR A 195 -23.17 -0.89 1.50
C TYR A 195 -23.94 -1.32 2.76
N TYR A 196 -23.25 -1.41 3.91
CA TYR A 196 -23.87 -1.81 5.17
C TYR A 196 -24.55 -0.65 5.92
N GLU A 197 -23.99 0.56 5.90
CA GLU A 197 -24.59 1.71 6.59
C GLU A 197 -25.95 2.11 5.97
N ASP A 198 -26.10 1.97 4.64
CA ASP A 198 -27.31 2.33 3.90
C ASP A 198 -28.04 1.11 3.30
N PHE A 199 -27.81 -0.09 3.86
CA PHE A 199 -28.34 -1.35 3.33
C PHE A 199 -29.85 -1.31 3.04
N ASP A 200 -30.64 -0.83 4.01
CA ASP A 200 -32.10 -0.74 3.92
C ASP A 200 -32.58 0.40 2.98
N LYS A 201 -31.72 1.37 2.66
CA LYS A 201 -32.03 2.50 1.77
C LYS A 201 -31.68 2.19 0.32
N ASN A 202 -30.69 1.33 0.10
CA ASN A 202 -30.24 0.94 -1.24
C ASN A 202 -31.24 -0.05 -1.86
N ASP A 203 -31.58 0.15 -3.13
CA ASP A 203 -32.31 -0.82 -3.93
C ASP A 203 -31.41 -2.00 -4.34
N GLU A 204 -32.01 -3.11 -4.79
CA GLU A 204 -31.25 -4.31 -5.15
C GLU A 204 -30.23 -4.09 -6.29
N PRO A 205 -30.54 -3.31 -7.35
CA PRO A 205 -29.55 -2.92 -8.36
C PRO A 205 -28.33 -2.21 -7.76
N THR A 206 -28.52 -1.25 -6.86
CA THR A 206 -27.42 -0.54 -6.20
C THR A 206 -26.61 -1.47 -5.31
N ARG A 207 -27.27 -2.35 -4.54
CA ARG A 207 -26.58 -3.38 -3.75
C ARG A 207 -25.75 -4.32 -4.62
N ASN A 208 -26.27 -4.73 -5.77
CA ASN A 208 -25.54 -5.58 -6.70
C ASN A 208 -24.31 -4.86 -7.29
N LEU A 209 -24.42 -3.56 -7.59
CA LEU A 209 -23.28 -2.76 -8.04
C LEU A 209 -22.16 -2.73 -6.98
N TYR A 210 -22.51 -2.52 -5.71
CA TYR A 210 -21.53 -2.62 -4.61
C TYR A 210 -20.88 -4.01 -4.53
N ARG A 211 -21.66 -5.09 -4.64
CA ARG A 211 -21.12 -6.47 -4.62
C ARG A 211 -20.16 -6.73 -5.78
N GLN A 212 -20.49 -6.27 -6.99
CA GLN A 212 -19.61 -6.39 -8.15
C GLN A 212 -18.32 -5.58 -7.97
N GLY A 213 -18.44 -4.34 -7.48
CA GLY A 213 -17.28 -3.50 -7.16
C GLY A 213 -16.37 -4.15 -6.11
N MET A 214 -16.96 -4.76 -5.06
CA MET A 214 -16.20 -5.47 -4.04
C MET A 214 -15.57 -6.77 -4.57
N ALA A 215 -16.26 -7.51 -5.44
CA ALA A 215 -15.70 -8.72 -6.06
C ALA A 215 -14.54 -8.41 -7.02
N ALA A 216 -14.49 -7.19 -7.58
CA ALA A 216 -13.36 -6.71 -8.37
C ALA A 216 -12.15 -6.33 -7.51
N PHE A 217 -12.32 -6.16 -6.19
CA PHE A 217 -11.20 -6.03 -5.24
C PHE A 217 -10.50 -7.38 -5.11
N GLY A 218 -9.55 -7.62 -6.01
CA GLY A 218 -8.63 -8.76 -5.99
C GLY A 218 -7.20 -8.26 -5.86
N GLY A 219 -6.40 -8.95 -5.05
CA GLY A 219 -4.97 -8.73 -4.94
C GLY A 219 -4.23 -10.02 -5.21
N ILE A 220 -2.96 -9.89 -5.57
CA ILE A 220 -2.04 -11.02 -5.55
C ILE A 220 -1.89 -11.42 -4.08
N ALA A 221 -2.04 -12.71 -3.77
CA ALA A 221 -1.84 -13.19 -2.41
C ALA A 221 -0.33 -13.15 -2.08
N PRO A 222 0.06 -12.87 -0.82
CA PRO A 222 1.41 -13.16 -0.37
C PRO A 222 1.70 -14.65 -0.59
N THR A 223 2.95 -14.97 -0.90
CA THR A 223 3.36 -16.36 -1.00
C THR A 223 3.62 -16.91 0.39
N TYR A 224 3.88 -18.21 0.49
CA TYR A 224 4.29 -18.82 1.75
C TYR A 224 5.30 -19.94 1.50
N HIS A 225 6.05 -20.25 2.54
CA HIS A 225 6.87 -21.45 2.60
C HIS A 225 6.70 -22.17 3.95
N ILE A 226 7.20 -23.39 4.04
CA ILE A 226 7.24 -24.15 5.28
C ILE A 226 8.67 -24.10 5.84
N ALA A 227 8.82 -23.56 7.04
CA ALA A 227 10.07 -23.59 7.78
C ALA A 227 10.03 -24.68 8.87
N LEU A 228 11.14 -25.37 9.06
CA LEU A 228 11.32 -26.37 10.11
C LEU A 228 11.89 -25.69 11.37
N TYR A 229 11.00 -25.24 12.26
CA TYR A 229 11.35 -24.83 13.63
C TYR A 229 11.13 -26.02 14.59
N GLU A 230 10.59 -25.79 15.79
CA GLU A 230 10.16 -26.88 16.69
C GLU A 230 9.12 -27.81 16.04
N LYS A 231 8.29 -27.28 15.14
CA LYS A 231 7.34 -28.00 14.29
C LYS A 231 7.27 -27.35 12.90
N PRO A 232 6.85 -28.07 11.85
CA PRO A 232 6.58 -27.47 10.54
C PRO A 232 5.64 -26.27 10.70
N THR A 233 6.11 -25.10 10.25
CA THR A 233 5.42 -23.83 10.47
C THR A 233 5.31 -23.11 9.13
N ILE A 234 4.10 -22.65 8.81
CA ILE A 234 3.85 -21.79 7.66
C ILE A 234 4.45 -20.41 7.95
N VAL A 235 5.26 -19.91 7.02
CA VAL A 235 5.78 -18.55 7.02
C VAL A 235 5.18 -17.82 5.82
N TRP A 236 4.51 -16.70 6.07
CA TRP A 236 3.95 -15.86 5.03
C TRP A 236 5.00 -14.87 4.52
N ASP A 237 5.23 -14.84 3.21
CA ASP A 237 6.25 -14.01 2.61
C ASP A 237 5.62 -12.77 1.95
N PHE A 238 5.90 -11.61 2.54
CA PHE A 238 5.53 -10.32 2.00
C PHE A 238 6.73 -9.72 1.29
N HIS A 239 6.59 -9.58 -0.03
CA HIS A 239 7.63 -9.03 -0.90
C HIS A 239 7.39 -7.57 -1.29
N SER A 240 6.27 -6.99 -0.84
CA SER A 240 5.97 -5.56 -0.97
C SER A 240 5.12 -5.07 0.19
N LEU A 241 5.26 -3.78 0.51
CA LEU A 241 4.40 -3.10 1.48
C LEU A 241 2.96 -2.98 0.97
N LEU A 242 2.76 -2.88 -0.36
CA LEU A 242 1.46 -2.87 -1.02
C LEU A 242 0.67 -4.13 -0.66
N LEU A 243 1.27 -5.30 -0.86
CA LEU A 243 0.65 -6.59 -0.55
C LEU A 243 0.35 -6.73 0.94
N ALA A 244 1.26 -6.24 1.79
CA ALA A 244 1.03 -6.20 3.24
C ALA A 244 -0.20 -5.36 3.59
N ILE A 245 -0.28 -4.11 3.10
CA ILE A 245 -1.43 -3.22 3.35
C ILE A 245 -2.72 -3.84 2.82
N GLN A 246 -2.71 -4.35 1.59
CA GLN A 246 -3.90 -4.92 0.97
C GLN A 246 -4.41 -6.15 1.71
N MET A 247 -3.51 -7.04 2.14
CA MET A 247 -3.88 -8.21 2.93
C MET A 247 -4.41 -7.81 4.31
N MET A 248 -3.74 -6.87 5.01
CA MET A 248 -4.20 -6.41 6.31
C MET A 248 -5.54 -5.66 6.23
N LEU A 249 -5.75 -4.87 5.18
CA LEU A 249 -7.02 -4.22 4.91
C LEU A 249 -8.16 -5.24 4.79
N SER A 250 -7.94 -6.36 4.08
CA SER A 250 -8.94 -7.44 3.98
C SER A 250 -9.35 -7.97 5.36
N PHE A 251 -8.41 -8.13 6.30
CA PHE A 251 -8.74 -8.57 7.65
C PHE A 251 -9.46 -7.51 8.47
N VAL A 252 -9.04 -6.25 8.36
CA VAL A 252 -9.68 -5.14 9.06
C VAL A 252 -11.11 -4.91 8.54
N LEU A 253 -11.38 -5.17 7.25
CA LEU A 253 -12.71 -5.06 6.66
C LEU A 253 -13.69 -6.13 7.17
N ILE A 254 -13.21 -7.32 7.53
CA ILE A 254 -14.05 -8.43 8.02
C ILE A 254 -14.07 -8.56 9.54
N ASP A 255 -13.41 -7.66 10.28
CA ASP A 255 -13.42 -7.68 11.75
C ASP A 255 -14.75 -7.16 12.29
N GLU A 256 -15.59 -8.08 12.76
CA GLU A 256 -16.90 -7.75 13.34
C GLU A 256 -16.78 -7.13 14.74
N LYS A 257 -15.71 -7.42 15.48
CA LYS A 257 -15.54 -6.95 16.87
C LYS A 257 -15.11 -5.50 16.89
N ASN A 258 -14.12 -5.18 16.06
CA ASN A 258 -13.57 -3.84 15.93
C ASN A 258 -13.72 -3.35 14.49
N PRO A 259 -14.94 -2.99 14.05
CA PRO A 259 -15.18 -2.71 12.65
C PRO A 259 -14.50 -1.41 12.20
N LEU A 260 -14.01 -1.41 10.96
CA LEU A 260 -13.52 -0.23 10.29
C LEU A 260 -14.69 0.72 9.96
N ARG A 261 -14.59 1.98 10.39
CA ARG A 261 -15.66 2.99 10.22
C ARG A 261 -15.12 4.33 9.75
N SER A 262 -16.00 5.15 9.17
CA SER A 262 -15.73 6.56 8.86
C SER A 262 -16.31 7.47 9.95
N CYS A 263 -15.51 8.41 10.44
CA CYS A 263 -15.94 9.33 11.49
C CYS A 263 -16.95 10.36 10.94
N ARG A 264 -18.14 10.47 11.54
CA ARG A 264 -19.17 11.41 11.09
C ARG A 264 -18.82 12.90 11.23
N HIS A 265 -17.68 13.21 11.87
CA HIS A 265 -17.22 14.60 12.03
C HIS A 265 -16.06 14.96 11.10
N CYS A 266 -15.00 14.14 11.08
CA CYS A 266 -13.77 14.44 10.36
C CYS A 266 -13.56 13.56 9.13
N GLU A 267 -14.48 12.62 8.88
CA GLU A 267 -14.52 11.70 7.72
C GLU A 267 -13.32 10.74 7.62
N LYS A 268 -12.41 10.77 8.60
CA LYS A 268 -11.29 9.84 8.69
C LYS A 268 -11.75 8.42 8.97
N ALA A 269 -11.07 7.45 8.36
CA ALA A 269 -11.16 6.04 8.73
C ALA A 269 -10.57 5.82 10.13
N TYR A 270 -11.21 4.98 10.92
CA TYR A 270 -10.74 4.52 12.23
C TYR A 270 -11.28 3.13 12.54
N ILE A 271 -10.58 2.40 13.40
CA ILE A 271 -11.06 1.13 13.95
C ILE A 271 -11.94 1.45 15.16
N ALA A 272 -13.20 1.04 15.11
CA ALA A 272 -14.16 1.29 16.17
C ALA A 272 -13.96 0.33 17.34
N GLY A 273 -13.91 0.84 18.57
CA GLY A 273 -13.84 -0.02 19.77
C GLY A 273 -15.13 -0.78 20.09
N HIS A 274 -16.22 -0.50 19.37
CA HIS A 274 -17.47 -1.26 19.43
C HIS A 274 -18.31 -1.00 18.17
N PRO A 275 -19.24 -1.91 17.81
CA PRO A 275 -20.00 -1.82 16.57
C PRO A 275 -20.76 -0.51 16.37
N ASN A 276 -21.28 0.12 17.42
CA ASN A 276 -22.09 1.35 17.30
C ASN A 276 -21.30 2.67 17.40
N ALA A 277 -19.97 2.65 17.35
CA ALA A 277 -19.18 3.88 17.48
C ALA A 277 -19.29 4.70 16.20
N ALA A 278 -19.76 5.94 16.28
CA ALA A 278 -19.92 6.84 15.12
C ALA A 278 -18.83 7.92 14.98
N PHE A 279 -17.95 8.04 15.98
CA PHE A 279 -16.89 9.05 16.04
C PHE A 279 -15.59 8.39 16.45
N CYS A 280 -14.48 8.82 15.85
CA CYS A 280 -13.15 8.32 16.18
C CYS A 280 -12.64 8.79 17.55
N SER A 281 -13.25 9.84 18.13
CA SER A 281 -12.86 10.36 19.44
C SER A 281 -13.99 11.15 20.13
N PRO A 282 -13.94 11.30 21.47
CA PRO A 282 -14.84 12.19 22.21
C PRO A 282 -14.80 13.64 21.71
N GLN A 283 -13.63 14.13 21.30
CA GLN A 283 -13.46 15.47 20.74
C GLN A 283 -14.25 15.63 19.44
N CYS A 284 -14.20 14.64 18.54
CA CYS A 284 -15.00 14.65 17.31
C CYS A 284 -16.51 14.63 17.59
N LYS A 285 -16.96 13.82 18.54
CA LYS A 285 -18.36 13.78 18.98
C LYS A 285 -18.83 15.14 19.49
N ASN A 286 -18.03 15.79 20.34
CA ASN A 286 -18.36 17.09 20.91
C ASN A 286 -18.45 18.17 19.84
N ARG A 287 -17.46 18.26 18.94
CA ARG A 287 -17.46 19.24 17.83
C ARG A 287 -18.66 19.04 16.89
N TYR A 288 -18.97 17.80 16.55
CA TYR A 288 -20.14 17.48 15.72
C TYR A 288 -21.44 17.98 16.36
N ASN A 289 -21.66 17.72 17.66
CA ASN A 289 -22.86 18.15 18.37
C ASN A 289 -22.98 19.68 18.45
N VAL A 290 -21.86 20.38 18.63
CA VAL A 290 -21.82 21.85 18.61
C VAL A 290 -22.24 22.39 17.25
N TYR A 291 -21.66 21.89 16.16
CA TYR A 291 -22.02 22.33 14.80
C TYR A 291 -23.47 22.01 14.45
N LYS A 292 -23.96 20.81 14.81
CA LYS A 292 -25.37 20.44 14.64
C LYS A 292 -26.32 21.35 15.41
N SER A 293 -25.95 21.79 16.61
CA SER A 293 -26.78 22.68 17.42
C SER A 293 -26.82 24.10 16.88
N ARG A 294 -25.68 24.62 16.37
CA ARG A 294 -25.61 25.94 15.73
C ARG A 294 -26.42 25.98 14.43
N GLY A 295 -26.25 25.00 13.54
CA GLY A 295 -27.00 24.95 12.29
C GLY A 295 -28.52 24.73 12.46
N LYS A 296 -28.99 24.36 13.65
CA LYS A 296 -30.43 24.36 13.99
C LYS A 296 -30.93 25.73 14.45
N LYS A 297 -30.08 26.52 15.11
CA LYS A 297 -30.42 27.91 15.48
C LYS A 297 -30.52 28.77 14.22
N ASP A 298 -29.55 28.64 13.32
CA ASP A 298 -29.52 29.41 12.05
C ASP A 298 -30.68 29.09 11.09
N LYS A 299 -31.46 28.02 11.33
CA LYS A 299 -32.65 27.65 10.54
C LYS A 299 -33.98 28.06 11.18
N ASN A 300 -33.94 28.43 12.46
CA ASN A 300 -35.12 28.82 13.24
C ASN A 300 -35.20 30.34 13.46
N ASP A 301 -34.23 31.09 12.92
CA ASP A 301 -34.24 32.55 12.72
C ASP A 301 -34.48 32.86 11.24
#